data_AF-A0A650M6G7-F1
#
_entry.id   AF-A0A650M6G7-F1
#
_cell.length_a   1.000
_cell.length_b   1.000
_cell.length_c   1.000
_cell.angle_alpha   90.00
_cell.angle_beta   90.00
_cell.angle_gamma   90.00
#
_symmetry.space_group_name_H-M   'P 1'
#
loop_
_entity.id
_entity.type
_entity.pdbx_description
1 polymer ?
#
loop_
_entity_poly.entity_id
_entity_poly.type
_entity_poly.pdbx_seq_one_letter_code
_entity_poly.pdbx_strand_id
1 'polypeptide(L)'
;MIPIARDNDFNTSYDDEEDNNRDRENDEGTEESIPGLDEFDIRLLNIQASALLVMILGYVLEYISTLQAIEVIKIRQRNNESGFEPDPDIALLLGSQYEVIAQAVLVHISKIQYRNTPLHFRIGRVSAARSANFELLLGDIVEMIAYLISLYGVRKLFAINHGGPIYGV
;
A
#
# COMPACT_ATOMS: atom_id res chain seq x y z
N MET A 1 0.89 74.98 20.04
CA MET A 1 0.91 74.40 21.39
C MET A 1 -0.26 73.43 21.47
N ILE A 2 0.01 72.14 21.51
CA ILE A 2 -1.00 71.09 21.70
C ILE A 2 -1.05 70.75 23.19
N PRO A 3 -2.23 70.42 23.72
CA PRO A 3 -2.34 69.19 24.50
C PRO A 3 -3.49 68.30 24.01
N ILE A 4 -3.21 67.00 24.09
CA ILE A 4 -4.13 65.87 23.88
C ILE A 4 -4.73 65.52 25.25
N ALA A 5 -6.00 65.11 25.27
CA ALA A 5 -6.53 64.22 26.30
C ALA A 5 -7.53 63.22 25.68
N ARG A 6 -7.37 61.98 26.14
CA ARG A 6 -8.01 60.68 25.85
C ARG A 6 -9.28 60.55 26.77
N ASP A 7 -10.32 59.76 26.53
CA ASP A 7 -10.41 58.29 26.50
C ASP A 7 -11.82 57.79 26.05
N ASN A 8 -11.81 56.66 25.33
CA ASN A 8 -12.67 55.44 25.34
C ASN A 8 -14.17 55.45 25.76
N ASP A 9 -15.06 54.81 24.98
CA ASP A 9 -15.48 53.38 25.14
C ASP A 9 -16.80 53.01 24.38
N PHE A 10 -16.81 51.77 23.85
CA PHE A 10 -17.91 50.81 23.62
C PHE A 10 -19.23 51.17 22.89
N ASN A 11 -19.31 50.67 21.64
CA ASN A 11 -20.34 49.80 21.01
C ASN A 11 -21.79 49.79 21.56
N THR A 12 -22.76 50.07 20.68
CA THR A 12 -23.94 49.19 20.41
C THR A 12 -24.84 49.80 19.33
N SER A 13 -25.07 49.07 18.25
CA SER A 13 -26.36 49.05 17.56
C SER A 13 -26.42 47.77 16.71
N TYR A 14 -27.27 46.85 17.14
CA TYR A 14 -27.67 45.66 16.43
C TYR A 14 -28.71 46.00 15.35
N ASP A 15 -28.59 45.28 14.23
CA ASP A 15 -29.63 44.74 13.33
C ASP A 15 -30.51 45.69 12.49
N ASP A 16 -30.37 45.64 11.15
CA ASP A 16 -31.19 44.75 10.30
C ASP A 16 -30.88 44.89 8.79
N GLU A 17 -30.52 43.75 8.21
CA GLU A 17 -30.72 43.21 6.85
C GLU A 17 -30.78 44.12 5.60
N GLU A 18 -29.75 44.01 4.76
CA GLU A 18 -29.94 43.93 3.30
C GLU A 18 -29.09 42.78 2.73
N ASP A 19 -29.77 41.65 2.55
CA ASP A 19 -29.29 40.42 1.92
C ASP A 19 -29.08 40.65 0.42
N ASN A 20 -27.90 41.18 0.05
CA ASN A 20 -27.47 41.25 -1.33
C ASN A 20 -26.76 39.95 -1.72
N ASN A 21 -27.57 38.93 -2.02
CA ASN A 21 -27.20 37.80 -2.87
C ASN A 21 -26.65 38.34 -4.20
N ARG A 22 -25.33 38.43 -4.28
CA ARG A 22 -24.61 38.32 -5.55
C ARG A 22 -23.87 37.01 -5.49
N ASP A 23 -24.51 36.01 -6.08
CA ASP A 23 -23.90 34.79 -6.55
C ASP A 23 -22.54 35.12 -7.19
N ARG A 24 -21.47 34.89 -6.44
CA ARG A 24 -20.14 34.69 -7.00
C ARG A 24 -20.05 33.23 -7.44
N GLU A 25 -20.95 32.84 -8.34
CA GLU A 25 -20.59 31.83 -9.31
C GLU A 25 -19.60 32.47 -10.29
N ASN A 26 -18.64 31.67 -10.74
CA ASN A 26 -17.55 31.99 -11.67
C ASN A 26 -16.25 32.44 -11.00
N ASP A 27 -15.44 31.46 -10.60
CA ASP A 27 -14.42 30.93 -11.54
C ASP A 27 -13.88 29.60 -10.97
N GLU A 28 -14.70 28.54 -11.07
CA GLU A 28 -14.14 27.18 -11.06
C GLU A 28 -13.36 27.04 -12.35
N GLY A 29 -12.13 27.58 -12.34
CA GLY A 29 -11.23 27.55 -13.47
C GLY A 29 -11.16 26.10 -13.94
N THR A 30 -11.69 25.89 -15.15
CA THR A 30 -11.76 24.61 -15.85
C THR A 30 -10.56 23.78 -15.48
N GLU A 31 -10.76 22.65 -14.80
CA GLU A 31 -9.71 21.66 -14.62
C GLU A 31 -9.26 21.29 -16.05
N GLU A 32 -8.15 21.87 -16.52
CA GLU A 32 -7.50 21.43 -17.75
C GLU A 32 -6.98 20.02 -17.45
N SER A 33 -7.85 19.04 -17.64
CA SER A 33 -7.49 17.63 -17.64
C SER A 33 -6.38 17.44 -18.66
N ILE A 34 -5.25 16.86 -18.23
CA ILE A 34 -4.18 16.49 -19.14
C ILE A 34 -4.71 15.29 -19.97
N PRO A 35 -4.88 15.42 -21.29
CA PRO A 35 -5.49 14.36 -22.10
C PRO A 35 -4.72 13.05 -21.96
N GLY A 36 -5.42 11.96 -21.62
CA GLY A 36 -4.86 10.62 -21.46
C GLY A 36 -4.22 10.31 -20.09
N LEU A 37 -4.17 11.29 -19.17
CA LEU A 37 -3.66 11.07 -17.81
C LEU A 37 -4.56 10.11 -17.01
N ASP A 38 -5.88 10.30 -17.09
CA ASP A 38 -6.85 9.43 -16.41
C ASP A 38 -6.81 8.00 -16.94
N GLU A 39 -6.67 7.81 -18.26
CA GLU A 39 -6.54 6.48 -18.87
C GLU A 39 -5.26 5.78 -18.42
N PHE A 40 -4.16 6.53 -18.31
CA PHE A 40 -2.90 6.02 -17.78
C PHE A 40 -3.03 5.59 -16.31
N ASP A 41 -3.69 6.39 -15.48
CA ASP A 41 -3.91 6.08 -14.07
C ASP A 41 -4.83 4.88 -13.86
N ILE A 42 -5.91 4.77 -14.64
CA ILE A 42 -6.79 3.59 -14.64
C ILE A 42 -5.99 2.34 -15.02
N ARG A 43 -5.13 2.44 -16.03
CA ARG A 43 -4.26 1.32 -16.43
C ARG A 43 -3.30 0.95 -15.30
N LEU A 44 -2.72 1.93 -14.64
CA LEU A 44 -1.81 1.72 -13.52
C LEU A 44 -2.52 1.03 -12.34
N LEU A 45 -3.74 1.46 -12.03
CA LEU A 45 -4.59 0.87 -11.01
C LEU A 45 -4.94 -0.59 -11.32
N ASN A 46 -5.24 -0.91 -12.58
CA ASN A 46 -5.51 -2.30 -12.99
C ASN A 46 -4.30 -3.22 -12.82
N ILE A 47 -3.10 -2.71 -13.10
CA ILE A 47 -1.85 -3.45 -12.87
C ILE A 47 -1.64 -3.64 -11.36
N GLN A 48 -1.90 -2.61 -10.55
CA GLN A 48 -1.81 -2.68 -9.08
C GLN A 48 -2.76 -3.75 -8.51
N ALA A 49 -4.02 -3.75 -8.96
CA ALA A 49 -5.00 -4.74 -8.56
C ALA A 49 -4.56 -6.16 -8.95
N SER A 50 -4.00 -6.34 -10.16
CA SER A 50 -3.48 -7.63 -10.61
C SER A 50 -2.30 -8.11 -9.76
N ALA A 51 -1.39 -7.20 -9.38
CA ALA A 51 -0.28 -7.52 -8.48
C ALA A 51 -0.78 -7.96 -7.09
N LEU A 52 -1.79 -7.27 -6.54
CA LEU A 52 -2.42 -7.67 -5.27
C LEU A 52 -3.05 -9.06 -5.34
N LEU A 53 -3.66 -9.45 -6.48
CA LEU A 53 -4.18 -10.81 -6.65
C LEU A 53 -3.06 -11.86 -6.63
N VAL A 54 -1.91 -11.57 -7.26
CA VAL A 54 -0.73 -12.45 -7.22
C VAL A 54 -0.17 -12.55 -5.80
N MET A 55 -0.18 -11.46 -5.03
CA MET A 55 0.23 -11.47 -3.63
C MET A 55 -0.71 -12.32 -2.76
N ILE A 56 -2.02 -12.19 -2.95
CA ILE A 56 -3.01 -13.03 -2.25
C ILE A 56 -2.78 -14.52 -2.57
N LEU A 57 -2.47 -14.85 -3.82
CA LEU A 57 -2.09 -16.22 -4.19
C LEU A 57 -0.84 -16.70 -3.43
N GLY A 58 0.14 -15.81 -3.25
CA GLY A 58 1.31 -16.05 -2.39
C GLY A 58 0.91 -16.48 -0.99
N TYR A 59 0.12 -15.65 -0.30
CA TYR A 59 -0.36 -15.95 1.06
C TYR A 59 -1.19 -17.23 1.14
N VAL A 60 -2.00 -17.55 0.13
CA VAL A 60 -2.76 -18.81 0.08
C VAL A 60 -1.82 -20.01 0.03
N LEU A 61 -0.71 -19.92 -0.70
CA LEU A 61 0.29 -20.99 -0.76
C LEU A 61 1.05 -21.16 0.56
N GLU A 62 1.39 -20.06 1.25
CA GLU A 62 2.00 -20.12 2.58
C GLU A 62 1.03 -20.73 3.62
N TYR A 63 -0.27 -20.42 3.51
CA TYR A 63 -1.30 -21.07 4.32
C TYR A 63 -1.39 -22.59 4.03
N ILE A 64 -1.35 -23.00 2.76
CA ILE A 64 -1.30 -24.42 2.38
C ILE A 64 -0.06 -25.10 2.94
N SER A 65 1.11 -24.46 2.85
CA SER A 65 2.36 -24.95 3.44
C SER A 65 2.21 -25.19 4.94
N THR A 66 1.59 -24.25 5.65
CA THR A 66 1.33 -24.37 7.09
C THR A 66 0.45 -25.59 7.41
N LEU A 67 -0.61 -25.81 6.63
CA LEU A 67 -1.46 -27.00 6.78
C LEU A 67 -0.70 -28.30 6.51
N GLN A 68 0.15 -28.32 5.48
CA GLN A 68 0.99 -29.47 5.14
C GLN A 68 1.98 -29.76 6.26
N ALA A 69 2.66 -28.74 6.81
CA ALA A 69 3.61 -28.89 7.91
C ALA A 69 2.96 -29.48 9.16
N ILE A 70 1.74 -29.02 9.51
CA ILE A 70 0.96 -29.58 10.61
C ILE A 70 0.67 -31.07 10.39
N GLU A 71 0.34 -31.46 9.16
CA GLU A 71 0.05 -32.85 8.83
C GLU A 71 1.31 -33.73 8.95
N VAL A 72 2.46 -33.24 8.49
CA VAL A 72 3.73 -33.95 8.67
C VAL A 72 4.03 -34.18 10.16
N ILE A 73 3.83 -33.16 11.00
CA ILE A 73 4.03 -33.29 12.45
C ILE A 73 3.12 -34.38 13.02
N LYS A 74 1.85 -34.43 12.62
CA LYS A 74 0.90 -35.45 13.09
C LYS A 74 1.29 -36.87 12.65
N ILE A 75 1.71 -37.04 11.39
CA ILE A 75 2.16 -38.34 10.85
C ILE A 75 3.35 -38.86 11.67
N ARG A 76 4.35 -38.00 11.88
CA ARG A 76 5.56 -38.31 12.66
C ARG A 76 5.23 -38.62 14.13
N GLN A 77 4.33 -37.87 14.76
CA GLN A 77 3.88 -38.13 16.13
C GLN A 77 3.17 -39.48 16.30
N ARG A 78 2.45 -39.94 15.28
CA ARG A 78 1.72 -41.22 15.31
C ARG A 78 2.58 -42.42 14.90
N ASN A 79 3.87 -42.22 14.58
CA ASN A 79 4.75 -43.22 13.96
C ASN A 79 4.09 -43.90 12.74
N ASN A 80 3.26 -43.15 12.00
CA ASN A 80 2.50 -43.73 10.90
C ASN A 80 3.29 -43.59 9.59
N GLU A 81 4.36 -44.37 9.47
CA GLU A 81 5.29 -44.36 8.32
C GLU A 81 4.64 -44.78 6.98
N SER A 82 3.38 -45.27 7.02
CA SER A 82 2.62 -45.67 5.82
C SER A 82 1.81 -44.54 5.18
N GLY A 83 1.74 -43.36 5.82
CA GLY A 83 1.01 -42.21 5.30
C GLY A 83 1.81 -41.44 4.25
N PHE A 84 1.12 -40.89 3.23
CA PHE A 84 1.73 -39.89 2.34
C PHE A 84 2.14 -38.66 3.16
N GLU A 85 3.43 -38.33 3.15
CA GLU A 85 3.97 -37.13 3.79
C GLU A 85 3.99 -35.98 2.77
N PRO A 86 3.15 -34.94 2.93
CA PRO A 86 3.19 -33.79 2.02
C PRO A 86 4.49 -33.01 2.21
N ASP A 87 4.95 -32.33 1.17
CA ASP A 87 6.11 -31.45 1.21
C ASP A 87 5.66 -29.97 1.37
N PRO A 88 5.72 -29.39 2.59
CA PRO A 88 5.32 -28.01 2.84
C PRO A 88 6.26 -26.98 2.20
N ASP A 89 7.52 -27.34 1.93
CA ASP A 89 8.54 -26.39 1.53
C ASP A 89 8.34 -25.95 0.06
N ILE A 90 7.76 -26.81 -0.78
CA ILE A 90 7.39 -26.47 -2.17
C ILE A 90 6.37 -25.33 -2.19
N ALA A 91 5.28 -25.46 -1.41
CA ALA A 91 4.23 -24.47 -1.38
C ALA A 91 4.74 -23.14 -0.80
N LEU A 92 5.56 -23.20 0.26
CA LEU A 92 6.19 -22.01 0.85
C LEU A 92 7.11 -21.30 -0.14
N LEU A 93 7.96 -22.04 -0.86
CA LEU A 93 8.87 -21.47 -1.85
C LEU A 93 8.13 -20.79 -3.00
N LEU A 94 7.05 -21.40 -3.49
CA LEU A 94 6.22 -20.78 -4.53
C LEU A 94 5.50 -19.54 -4.00
N GLY A 95 4.97 -19.60 -2.78
CA GLY A 95 4.29 -18.48 -2.12
C GLY A 95 5.18 -17.24 -2.03
N SER A 96 6.35 -17.39 -1.40
CA SER A 96 7.29 -16.28 -1.22
C SER A 96 7.89 -15.77 -2.54
N GLN A 97 7.93 -16.58 -3.60
CA GLN A 97 8.31 -16.11 -4.94
C GLN A 97 7.25 -15.18 -5.54
N TYR A 98 5.96 -15.54 -5.41
CA TYR A 98 4.87 -14.70 -5.89
C TYR A 98 4.80 -13.37 -5.15
N GLU A 99 5.05 -13.36 -3.84
CA GLU A 99 5.09 -12.15 -3.03
C GLU A 99 6.19 -11.18 -3.51
N VAL A 100 7.41 -11.67 -3.75
CA VAL A 100 8.50 -10.83 -4.28
C VAL A 100 8.17 -10.28 -5.67
N ILE A 101 7.58 -11.10 -6.55
CA ILE A 101 7.19 -10.67 -7.90
C ILE A 101 6.10 -9.60 -7.82
N ALA A 102 5.03 -9.84 -7.06
CA ALA A 102 3.93 -8.90 -6.87
C ALA A 102 4.42 -7.59 -6.28
N GLN A 103 5.23 -7.66 -5.22
CA GLN A 103 5.76 -6.48 -4.56
C GLN A 103 6.66 -5.65 -5.48
N ALA A 104 7.39 -6.30 -6.41
CA ALA A 104 8.24 -5.58 -7.37
C ALA A 104 7.40 -4.72 -8.31
N VAL A 105 6.23 -5.22 -8.70
CA VAL A 105 5.26 -4.46 -9.48
C VAL A 105 4.69 -3.31 -8.65
N LEU A 106 4.30 -3.55 -7.39
CA LEU A 106 3.73 -2.52 -6.50
C LEU A 106 4.72 -1.37 -6.26
N VAL A 107 5.98 -1.67 -5.92
CA VAL A 107 7.04 -0.65 -5.79
C VAL A 107 7.17 0.20 -7.05
N HIS A 108 7.10 -0.44 -8.23
CA HIS A 108 7.21 0.29 -9.49
C HIS A 108 6.01 1.21 -9.71
N ILE A 109 4.80 0.75 -9.38
CA ILE A 109 3.57 1.53 -9.48
C ILE A 109 3.60 2.71 -8.52
N SER A 110 3.90 2.48 -7.24
CA SER A 110 3.96 3.54 -6.23
C SER A 110 5.02 4.59 -6.56
N LYS A 111 6.13 4.19 -7.20
CA LYS A 111 7.12 5.13 -7.73
C LYS A 111 6.54 6.01 -8.84
N ILE A 112 5.76 5.45 -9.75
CA ILE A 112 5.08 6.19 -10.81
C ILE A 112 4.04 7.15 -10.21
N GLN A 113 3.20 6.67 -9.30
CA GLN A 113 2.17 7.48 -8.62
C GLN A 113 2.81 8.65 -7.86
N TYR A 114 3.88 8.39 -7.09
CA TYR A 114 4.63 9.45 -6.40
C TYR A 114 5.15 10.50 -7.37
N ARG A 115 5.78 10.08 -8.47
CA ARG A 115 6.31 10.99 -9.50
C ARG A 115 5.21 11.82 -10.17
N ASN A 116 4.07 11.20 -10.45
CA ASN A 116 2.97 11.84 -11.17
C ASN A 116 2.11 12.74 -10.27
N THR A 117 2.19 12.63 -8.93
CA THR A 117 1.42 13.45 -7.99
C THR A 117 1.31 14.95 -8.36
N PRO A 118 2.39 15.66 -8.74
CA PRO A 118 2.29 17.08 -9.09
C PRO A 118 1.42 17.39 -10.32
N LEU A 119 1.14 16.39 -11.16
CA LEU A 119 0.28 16.51 -12.35
C LEU A 119 -1.21 16.53 -12.00
N HIS A 120 -1.59 16.05 -10.81
CA HIS A 120 -3.00 15.88 -10.40
C HIS A 120 -3.48 16.93 -9.38
N PHE A 121 -2.57 17.77 -8.85
CA PHE A 121 -2.92 18.71 -7.79
C PHE A 121 -2.40 20.12 -8.08
N ARG A 122 -3.27 21.13 -7.89
CA ARG A 122 -2.85 22.54 -7.82
C ARG A 122 -1.90 22.76 -6.64
N ILE A 123 -1.03 23.77 -6.76
CA ILE A 123 0.11 24.13 -5.89
C ILE A 123 -0.17 24.09 -4.36
N GLY A 124 -1.43 24.18 -3.90
CA GLY A 124 -1.82 24.07 -2.48
C GLY A 124 -2.23 22.68 -1.95
N ARG A 125 -2.64 21.73 -2.80
CA ARG A 125 -3.03 20.35 -2.39
C ARG A 125 -1.95 19.29 -2.69
N VAL A 126 -0.90 19.68 -3.41
CA VAL A 126 0.22 18.81 -3.78
C VAL A 126 0.94 18.26 -2.55
N SER A 127 1.06 19.02 -1.46
CA SER A 127 1.86 18.61 -0.29
C SER A 127 1.29 17.36 0.41
N ALA A 128 0.00 17.35 0.71
CA ALA A 128 -0.66 16.24 1.40
C ALA A 128 -0.69 14.97 0.54
N ALA A 129 -1.13 15.10 -0.73
CA ALA A 129 -1.16 13.96 -1.65
C ALA A 129 0.24 13.41 -1.95
N ARG A 130 1.25 14.29 -2.05
CA ARG A 130 2.64 13.87 -2.26
C ARG A 130 3.22 13.19 -1.04
N SER A 131 2.83 13.61 0.18
CA SER A 131 3.19 12.90 1.41
C SER A 131 2.59 11.50 1.43
N ALA A 132 1.29 11.38 1.13
CA ALA A 132 0.61 10.07 1.09
C ALA A 132 1.25 9.11 0.07
N ASN A 133 1.51 9.57 -1.16
CA ASN A 133 2.18 8.75 -2.17
C ASN A 133 3.64 8.43 -1.81
N PHE A 134 4.31 9.30 -1.04
CA PHE A 134 5.65 9.00 -0.52
C PHE A 134 5.60 7.90 0.53
N GLU A 135 4.65 7.96 1.46
CA GLU A 135 4.44 6.96 2.50
C GLU A 135 4.11 5.59 1.90
N LEU A 136 3.24 5.54 0.88
CA LEU A 136 2.95 4.32 0.12
C LEU A 136 4.22 3.74 -0.53
N LEU A 137 5.00 4.57 -1.23
CA LEU A 137 6.26 4.13 -1.85
C LEU A 137 7.25 3.61 -0.80
N LEU A 138 7.37 4.29 0.34
CA LEU A 138 8.27 3.87 1.41
C LEU A 138 7.82 2.53 2.00
N GLY A 139 6.52 2.37 2.27
CA GLY A 139 5.92 1.11 2.71
C GLY A 139 6.24 -0.03 1.74
N ASP A 140 6.00 0.18 0.45
CA ASP A 140 6.24 -0.83 -0.57
C ASP A 140 7.71 -1.26 -0.64
N ILE A 141 8.65 -0.33 -0.47
CA ILE A 141 10.09 -0.61 -0.45
C ILE A 141 10.47 -1.43 0.79
N VAL A 142 9.94 -1.06 1.96
CA VAL A 142 10.21 -1.80 3.21
C VAL A 142 9.66 -3.23 3.11
N GLU A 143 8.46 -3.38 2.57
CA GLU A 143 7.81 -4.68 2.37
C GLU A 143 8.54 -5.52 1.31
N MET A 144 9.07 -4.91 0.24
CA MET A 144 9.97 -5.58 -0.71
C MET A 144 11.20 -6.16 -0.02
N ILE A 145 11.84 -5.39 0.86
CA ILE A 145 13.01 -5.87 1.61
C ILE A 145 12.60 -7.06 2.50
N ALA A 146 11.45 -6.98 3.17
CA ALA A 146 10.94 -8.07 4.00
C ALA A 146 10.73 -9.34 3.17
N TYR A 147 10.02 -9.28 2.04
CA TYR A 147 9.80 -10.45 1.20
C TYR A 147 11.08 -11.02 0.58
N LEU A 148 12.07 -10.19 0.24
CA LEU A 148 13.37 -10.68 -0.22
C LEU A 148 14.12 -11.45 0.87
N ILE A 149 14.04 -10.99 2.13
CA ILE A 149 14.61 -11.69 3.28
C ILE A 149 13.86 -13.01 3.51
N SER A 150 12.52 -13.00 3.47
CA SER A 150 11.68 -14.20 3.59
C SER A 150 12.04 -15.23 2.51
N LEU A 151 12.05 -14.82 1.23
CA LEU A 151 12.42 -15.70 0.11
C LEU A 151 13.84 -16.26 0.27
N TYR A 152 14.80 -15.47 0.75
CA TYR A 152 16.15 -15.95 1.03
C TYR A 152 16.14 -17.04 2.12
N GLY A 153 15.41 -16.83 3.21
CA GLY A 153 15.24 -17.81 4.28
C GLY A 153 14.58 -19.09 3.80
N VAL A 154 13.45 -18.98 3.09
CA VAL A 154 12.70 -20.11 2.53
C VAL A 154 13.54 -20.91 1.54
N ARG A 155 14.31 -20.25 0.66
CA ARG A 155 15.25 -20.95 -0.25
C ARG A 155 16.30 -21.76 0.49
N LYS A 156 16.78 -21.26 1.64
CA LYS A 156 17.71 -22.02 2.49
C LYS A 156 17.04 -23.22 3.12
N LEU A 157 15.82 -23.07 3.65
CA LEU A 157 15.04 -24.18 4.21
C LEU A 157 14.78 -25.27 3.16
N PHE A 158 14.27 -24.88 1.99
CA PHE A 158 14.02 -25.77 0.85
C PHE A 158 15.29 -26.52 0.41
N ALA A 159 16.44 -25.85 0.42
CA ALA A 159 17.73 -26.48 0.07
C ALA A 159 18.28 -27.41 1.17
N ILE A 160 17.81 -27.29 2.42
CA ILE A 160 18.31 -28.04 3.57
C ILE A 160 17.70 -29.44 3.65
N ASN A 161 16.57 -29.77 3.01
CA ASN A 161 16.05 -31.14 3.17
C ASN A 161 15.06 -31.73 2.14
N HIS A 162 15.29 -33.01 1.82
CA HIS A 162 14.28 -34.01 1.45
C HIS A 162 14.34 -35.23 2.41
N GLY A 163 14.96 -35.14 3.60
CA GLY A 163 15.17 -36.33 4.46
C GLY A 163 15.58 -36.08 5.92
N GLY A 164 15.23 -34.95 6.52
CA GLY A 164 15.65 -34.62 7.89
C GLY A 164 14.62 -33.73 8.60
N PRO A 165 14.91 -33.36 9.86
CA PRO A 165 13.91 -32.72 10.72
C PRO A 165 13.42 -31.41 10.10
N ILE A 166 12.09 -31.19 10.18
CA ILE A 166 11.47 -29.93 9.80
C ILE A 166 11.98 -28.88 10.78
N TYR A 167 12.61 -27.83 10.26
CA TYR A 167 13.00 -26.66 11.03
C TYR A 167 12.05 -25.51 10.69
N GLY A 168 11.23 -25.12 11.66
CA GLY A 168 10.56 -23.81 11.68
C GLY A 168 9.15 -23.80 11.10
N VAL A 169 8.17 -23.65 12.00
CA VAL A 169 6.99 -22.81 11.78
C VAL A 169 7.34 -21.44 12.35
#